data_AF-A0A949MAQ1-F1
#
_entry.id   AF-A0A949MAQ1-F1
#
_cell.length_a   1.000
_cell.length_b   1.000
_cell.length_c   1.000
_cell.angle_alpha   90.00
_cell.angle_beta   90.00
_cell.angle_gamma   90.00
#
_symmetry.space_group_name_H-M   'P 1'
#
loop_
_entity.id
_entity.type
_entity.pdbx_description
1 polymer ?
#
loop_
_entity_poly.entity_id
_entity_poly.type
_entity_poly.pdbx_seq_one_letter_code
_entity_poly.pdbx_strand_id
1 'polypeptide(L)'
;MGRRTFESLRHPLPNRKNVVLTRHPQRLIRTHPEIFGQYHEWRGGRRVEEKLKRPHQFEFYFTRSERGGQTDILLARYSPGKFDPESFPTDVFICGGADIYGQMLPYCSDLYLTIVKREVAGDAFFPPFEKKFEMIGQIKDEPEFEIVHYRHKSLAG
;
A
#
# COMPACT_ATOMS: atom_id res chain seq x y z
N MET A 1 1.13 -0.90 1.32
CA MET A 1 1.28 -0.06 2.55
C MET A 1 2.63 -0.30 3.20
N GLY A 2 3.08 0.58 4.09
CA GLY A 2 4.32 0.37 4.88
C GLY A 2 4.13 -0.57 6.07
N ARG A 3 5.25 -1.11 6.59
CA ARG A 3 5.26 -1.98 7.79
C ARG A 3 4.48 -1.41 8.98
N ARG A 4 4.77 -0.17 9.39
CA ARG A 4 4.14 0.46 10.58
C ARG A 4 2.63 0.58 10.42
N THR A 5 2.16 0.96 9.22
CA THR A 5 0.73 1.00 8.91
C THR A 5 0.11 -0.39 9.03
N PHE A 6 0.75 -1.42 8.47
CA PHE A 6 0.26 -2.78 8.58
C PHE A 6 0.18 -3.27 10.04
N GLU A 7 1.22 -3.01 10.84
CA GLU A 7 1.25 -3.34 12.28
C GLU A 7 0.20 -2.60 13.11
N SER A 8 -0.24 -1.41 12.68
CA SER A 8 -1.32 -0.67 13.35
C SER A 8 -2.73 -1.22 13.07
N LEU A 9 -2.88 -2.08 12.04
CA LEU A 9 -4.15 -2.72 11.76
C LEU A 9 -4.40 -3.82 12.78
N ARG A 10 -5.65 -3.95 13.24
CA ARG A 10 -6.04 -5.09 14.11
C ARG A 10 -5.93 -6.43 13.38
N HIS A 11 -6.32 -6.44 12.10
CA HIS A 11 -6.27 -7.60 11.21
C HIS A 11 -5.93 -7.13 9.79
N PRO A 12 -5.36 -8.02 8.94
CA PRO A 12 -5.19 -7.71 7.52
C PRO A 12 -6.52 -7.34 6.86
N LEU A 13 -6.48 -6.53 5.81
CA LEU A 13 -7.69 -6.08 5.14
C LEU A 13 -8.38 -7.28 4.46
N PRO A 14 -9.65 -7.58 4.80
CA PRO A 14 -10.34 -8.74 4.25
C PRO A 14 -10.66 -8.55 2.76
N ASN A 15 -10.85 -9.68 2.08
CA ASN A 15 -11.24 -9.79 0.67
C ASN A 15 -10.31 -9.06 -0.32
N ARG A 16 -9.07 -8.80 0.10
CA ARG A 16 -8.06 -8.09 -0.69
C ARG A 16 -6.69 -8.69 -0.46
N LYS A 17 -5.80 -8.46 -1.41
CA LYS A 17 -4.38 -8.80 -1.31
C LYS A 17 -3.63 -7.68 -0.60
N ASN A 18 -3.01 -8.00 0.53
CA ASN A 18 -2.26 -7.03 1.32
C ASN A 18 -0.80 -7.03 0.87
N VAL A 19 -0.28 -5.92 0.32
CA VAL A 19 1.14 -5.77 0.00
C VAL A 19 1.82 -4.87 1.04
N VAL A 20 2.78 -5.44 1.78
CA VAL A 20 3.50 -4.77 2.87
C VAL A 20 4.94 -4.54 2.47
N LEU A 21 5.35 -3.28 2.42
CA LEU A 21 6.72 -2.88 2.08
C LEU A 21 7.56 -2.81 3.35
N THR A 22 8.64 -3.61 3.39
CA THR A 22 9.55 -3.67 4.53
C THR A 22 10.96 -4.08 4.13
N ARG A 23 11.97 -3.51 4.81
CA ARG A 23 13.38 -3.93 4.71
C ARG A 23 13.68 -5.20 5.52
N HIS A 24 12.79 -5.57 6.43
CA HIS A 24 12.99 -6.67 7.38
C HIS A 24 11.75 -7.59 7.44
N PRO A 25 11.43 -8.31 6.34
CA PRO A 25 10.23 -9.16 6.26
C PRO A 25 10.24 -10.28 7.30
N GLN A 26 11.37 -10.96 7.48
CA GLN A 26 11.51 -12.03 8.48
C GLN A 26 11.25 -11.56 9.91
N ARG A 27 11.67 -10.33 10.25
CA ARG A 27 11.42 -9.75 11.58
C ARG A 27 9.92 -9.55 11.81
N LEU A 28 9.22 -9.00 10.82
CA LEU A 28 7.77 -8.76 10.88
C LEU A 28 6.98 -10.06 11.08
N ILE A 29 7.35 -11.12 10.36
CA ILE A 29 6.74 -12.44 10.51
C ILE A 29 6.92 -12.97 11.94
N ARG A 30 8.16 -12.90 12.46
CA ARG A 30 8.49 -13.41 13.80
C ARG A 30 7.81 -12.65 14.92
N THR A 31 7.58 -11.35 14.77
CA THR A 31 6.95 -10.52 15.81
C THR A 31 5.43 -10.61 15.82
N HIS A 32 4.80 -11.09 14.75
CA HIS A 32 3.36 -11.22 14.62
C HIS A 32 2.90 -12.61 14.12
N PRO A 33 3.30 -13.71 14.78
CA PRO A 33 2.92 -15.06 14.36
C PRO A 33 1.40 -15.26 14.30
N GLU A 34 0.64 -14.52 15.10
CA GLU A 34 -0.83 -14.51 15.12
C GLU A 34 -1.48 -13.92 13.87
N ILE A 35 -0.75 -13.06 13.14
CA ILE A 35 -1.21 -12.46 11.88
C ILE A 35 -0.84 -13.37 10.71
N PHE A 36 0.36 -13.94 10.76
CA PHE A 36 0.98 -14.62 9.63
C PHE A 36 0.84 -16.15 9.62
N GLY A 37 0.37 -16.76 10.72
CA GLY A 37 0.15 -18.19 10.80
C GLY A 37 1.37 -19.01 10.36
N GLN A 38 1.14 -20.04 9.52
CA GLN A 38 2.22 -20.70 8.78
C GLN A 38 2.64 -19.82 7.59
N TYR A 39 3.93 -19.54 7.47
CA TYR A 39 4.49 -18.78 6.35
C TYR A 39 5.44 -19.64 5.52
N HIS A 40 5.56 -19.32 4.24
CA HIS A 40 6.53 -19.93 3.35
C HIS A 40 7.49 -18.86 2.83
N GLU A 41 8.77 -18.98 3.17
CA GLU A 41 9.81 -18.15 2.55
C GLU A 41 10.03 -18.64 1.11
N TRP A 42 10.00 -17.72 0.17
CA TRP A 42 10.23 -18.04 -1.23
C TRP A 42 11.18 -17.04 -1.87
N ARG A 43 12.24 -17.56 -2.49
CA ARG A 43 13.26 -16.77 -3.16
C ARG A 43 13.29 -17.15 -4.64
N GLY A 44 12.80 -16.25 -5.51
CA GLY A 44 13.03 -16.32 -6.96
C GLY A 44 11.86 -16.86 -7.80
N GLY A 45 11.36 -16.00 -8.70
CA GLY A 45 10.35 -16.17 -9.78
C GLY A 45 9.77 -17.57 -10.04
N ARG A 46 8.41 -17.72 -9.96
CA ARG A 46 7.52 -18.88 -10.30
C ARG A 46 6.58 -19.48 -9.23
N ARG A 47 6.28 -18.82 -8.10
CA ARG A 47 5.10 -19.18 -7.29
C ARG A 47 4.30 -17.95 -6.87
N VAL A 48 4.08 -17.06 -7.82
CA VAL A 48 2.91 -16.20 -7.81
C VAL A 48 2.01 -16.80 -8.89
N GLU A 49 0.82 -17.27 -8.54
CA GLU A 49 -0.16 -17.70 -9.56
C GLU A 49 -0.45 -16.56 -10.55
N GLU A 50 -0.25 -15.31 -10.13
CA GLU A 50 -0.14 -14.15 -11.01
C GLU A 50 1.28 -14.01 -11.58
N LYS A 51 1.45 -14.24 -12.89
CA LYS A 51 2.68 -13.89 -13.60
C LYS A 51 2.86 -12.37 -13.62
N LEU A 52 3.48 -11.80 -12.58
CA LEU A 52 3.95 -10.41 -12.62
C LEU A 52 4.93 -10.27 -13.79
N LYS A 53 4.76 -9.24 -14.63
CA LYS A 53 5.61 -9.00 -15.80
C LYS A 53 7.10 -8.84 -15.43
N ARG A 54 7.39 -8.32 -14.22
CA ARG A 54 8.76 -8.01 -13.75
C ARG A 54 9.01 -8.53 -12.31
N PRO A 55 9.25 -9.83 -12.10
CA PRO A 55 9.31 -10.43 -10.76
C PRO A 55 10.54 -10.00 -9.92
N HIS A 56 11.58 -9.45 -10.54
CA HIS A 56 12.83 -9.05 -9.85
C HIS A 56 12.73 -7.70 -9.12
N GLN A 57 11.63 -6.97 -9.30
CA GLN A 57 11.40 -5.68 -8.64
C GLN A 57 11.10 -5.86 -7.14
N PHE A 58 10.66 -7.06 -6.74
CA PHE A 58 10.22 -7.36 -5.39
C PHE A 58 10.70 -8.75 -4.96
N GLU A 59 11.27 -8.83 -3.76
CA GLU A 59 11.47 -10.11 -3.07
C GLU A 59 10.21 -10.38 -2.24
N PHE A 60 9.39 -11.36 -2.66
CA PHE A 60 8.10 -11.65 -2.05
C PHE A 60 8.18 -12.73 -0.99
N TYR A 61 7.53 -12.50 0.16
CA TYR A 61 7.23 -13.52 1.15
C TYR A 61 5.72 -13.70 1.19
N PHE A 62 5.25 -14.93 0.95
CA PHE A 62 3.83 -15.26 0.94
C PHE A 62 3.41 -15.84 2.27
N THR A 63 2.34 -15.29 2.80
CA THR A 63 1.69 -15.77 4.01
C THR A 63 0.19 -15.56 3.84
N ARG A 64 -0.57 -16.49 4.39
CA ARG A 64 -2.01 -16.49 4.35
C ARG A 64 -2.50 -16.34 5.78
N SER A 65 -3.31 -15.33 6.02
CA SER A 65 -4.03 -15.22 7.29
C SER A 65 -5.38 -15.88 7.14
N GLU A 66 -5.76 -16.72 8.12
CA GLU A 66 -7.09 -17.32 8.23
C GLU A 66 -8.01 -16.51 9.18
N ARG A 67 -7.46 -15.50 9.87
CA ARG A 67 -8.21 -14.63 10.77
C ARG A 67 -9.00 -13.57 9.99
N GLY A 68 -10.33 -13.61 10.13
CA GLY A 68 -11.23 -12.64 9.47
C GLY A 68 -11.49 -12.93 7.99
N GLY A 69 -11.24 -14.18 7.56
CA GLY A 69 -11.33 -14.62 6.16
C GLY A 69 -9.95 -14.88 5.55
N GLN A 70 -9.91 -15.67 4.47
CA GLN A 70 -8.66 -16.00 3.79
C GLN A 70 -8.14 -14.77 3.03
N THR A 71 -7.00 -14.23 3.46
CA THR A 71 -6.34 -13.09 2.80
C THR A 71 -4.86 -13.35 2.60
N ASP A 72 -4.39 -13.06 1.39
CA ASP A 72 -2.99 -13.18 1.03
C ASP A 72 -2.25 -11.91 1.44
N ILE A 73 -1.10 -12.08 2.09
CA ILE A 73 -0.19 -11.00 2.43
C ILE A 73 1.14 -11.23 1.71
N LEU A 74 1.55 -10.25 0.92
CA LEU A 74 2.82 -10.21 0.21
C LEU A 74 3.74 -9.23 0.93
N LEU A 75 4.83 -9.73 1.52
CA LEU A 75 5.90 -8.85 1.98
C LEU A 75 6.85 -8.60 0.84
N ALA A 76 7.10 -7.35 0.48
CA ALA A 76 8.04 -7.02 -0.58
C ALA A 76 9.20 -6.18 -0.04
N ARG A 77 10.42 -6.61 -0.35
CA ARG A 77 11.60 -5.76 -0.16
C ARG A 77 11.56 -4.63 -1.18
N TYR A 78 11.32 -3.41 -0.71
CA TYR A 78 11.27 -2.24 -1.57
C TYR A 78 12.68 -1.85 -2.06
N SER A 79 12.82 -1.70 -3.38
CA SER A 79 13.98 -1.07 -4.01
C SER A 79 13.51 0.22 -4.70
N PRO A 80 14.00 1.40 -4.28
CA PRO A 80 13.66 2.67 -4.92
C PRO A 80 13.88 2.63 -6.43
N GLY A 81 12.97 3.26 -7.19
CA GLY A 81 13.05 3.36 -8.65
C GLY A 81 12.72 2.07 -9.43
N LYS A 82 12.38 0.98 -8.75
CA LYS A 82 11.98 -0.29 -9.38
C LYS A 82 10.48 -0.59 -9.29
N PHE A 83 9.66 0.33 -8.81
CA PHE A 83 8.20 0.13 -8.81
C PHE A 83 7.65 0.35 -10.22
N ASP A 84 6.88 -0.61 -10.73
CA ASP A 84 6.18 -0.52 -12.00
C ASP A 84 4.71 -0.93 -11.80
N PRO A 85 3.75 0.02 -11.84
CA PRO A 85 2.34 -0.28 -11.62
C PRO A 85 1.78 -1.26 -12.66
N GLU A 86 2.32 -1.26 -13.89
CA GLU A 86 1.92 -2.15 -14.99
C GLU A 86 2.26 -3.63 -14.76
N SER A 87 3.03 -3.91 -13.70
CA SER A 87 3.30 -5.29 -13.28
C SER A 87 2.11 -5.94 -12.59
N PHE A 88 1.15 -5.16 -12.09
CA PHE A 88 -0.01 -5.68 -11.36
C PHE A 88 -1.22 -5.86 -12.31
N PRO A 89 -2.00 -6.95 -12.17
CA PRO A 89 -3.12 -7.24 -13.04
C PRO A 89 -4.39 -6.44 -12.72
N THR A 90 -4.41 -5.74 -11.59
CA THR A 90 -5.54 -4.98 -11.06
C THR A 90 -5.06 -3.67 -10.44
N ASP A 91 -5.99 -2.77 -10.14
CA ASP A 91 -5.71 -1.53 -9.44
C ASP A 91 -4.95 -1.77 -8.12
N VAL A 92 -3.97 -0.90 -7.86
CA VAL A 92 -3.14 -0.93 -6.66
C VAL A 92 -3.41 0.32 -5.82
N PHE A 93 -3.81 0.10 -4.58
CA PHE A 93 -4.04 1.19 -3.64
C PHE A 93 -2.88 1.33 -2.65
N ILE A 94 -2.36 2.55 -2.52
CA ILE A 94 -1.35 2.91 -1.52
C ILE A 94 -2.08 3.42 -0.27
N CYS A 95 -2.18 2.58 0.75
CA CYS A 95 -3.08 2.83 1.89
C CYS A 95 -2.40 3.32 3.17
N GLY A 96 -1.12 3.75 3.15
CA GLY A 96 -0.53 4.37 4.33
C GLY A 96 0.98 4.26 4.52
N GLY A 97 1.47 5.22 5.31
CA GLY A 97 2.85 5.47 5.68
C GLY A 97 3.39 6.71 4.97
N ALA A 98 3.77 7.76 5.70
CA ALA A 98 4.25 9.03 5.13
C ALA A 98 5.39 8.83 4.12
N ASP A 99 6.40 8.03 4.50
CA ASP A 99 7.52 7.67 3.61
C ASP A 99 7.04 6.93 2.36
N ILE A 100 6.05 6.05 2.49
CA ILE A 100 5.51 5.26 1.38
C ILE A 100 4.72 6.16 0.44
N TYR A 101 3.90 7.08 0.95
CA TYR A 101 3.22 8.07 0.13
C TYR A 101 4.24 8.88 -0.66
N GLY A 102 5.30 9.40 -0.01
CA GLY A 102 6.29 10.24 -0.69
C GLY A 102 6.98 9.53 -1.85
N GLN A 103 7.25 8.24 -1.70
CA GLN A 103 7.89 7.40 -2.71
C GLN A 103 6.94 6.94 -3.82
N MET A 104 5.65 6.82 -3.55
CA MET A 104 4.68 6.23 -4.48
C MET A 104 3.84 7.25 -5.23
N LEU A 105 3.66 8.48 -4.70
CA LEU A 105 2.90 9.54 -5.37
C LEU A 105 3.26 9.76 -6.85
N PRO A 106 4.54 9.70 -7.30
CA PRO A 106 4.88 9.83 -8.72
C PRO A 106 4.29 8.76 -9.64
N TYR A 107 3.75 7.66 -9.10
CA TYR A 107 3.22 6.53 -9.85
C TYR A 107 1.69 6.38 -9.70
N CYS A 108 1.04 7.22 -8.88
CA CYS A 108 -0.40 7.15 -8.65
C CYS A 108 -1.13 8.00 -9.70
N SER A 109 -2.09 7.40 -10.41
CA SER A 109 -2.99 8.12 -11.32
C SER A 109 -4.01 8.97 -10.57
N ASP A 110 -4.51 8.44 -9.46
CA ASP A 110 -5.59 9.03 -8.68
C ASP A 110 -5.18 9.13 -7.20
N LEU A 111 -5.64 10.19 -6.54
CA LEU A 111 -5.47 10.44 -5.12
C LEU A 111 -6.83 10.77 -4.52
N TYR A 112 -7.30 9.89 -3.62
CA TYR A 112 -8.48 10.11 -2.80
C TYR A 112 -8.04 10.58 -1.43
N LEU A 113 -8.35 11.84 -1.08
CA LEU A 113 -7.93 12.46 0.16
C LEU A 113 -9.14 12.75 1.04
N THR A 114 -9.13 12.21 2.26
CA THR A 114 -10.07 12.62 3.30
C THR A 114 -9.48 13.80 4.07
N ILE A 115 -10.08 14.97 3.94
CA ILE A 115 -9.67 16.18 4.68
C ILE A 115 -10.56 16.28 5.91
N VAL A 116 -9.98 16.06 7.09
CA VAL A 116 -10.71 16.20 8.36
C VAL A 116 -10.70 17.67 8.76
N LYS A 117 -11.87 18.25 9.04
CA LYS A 117 -12.09 19.68 9.32
C LYS A 117 -11.70 20.05 10.76
N ARG A 118 -10.47 19.70 11.16
CA ARG A 118 -9.92 19.98 12.48
C ARG A 118 -8.40 20.11 12.41
N GLU A 119 -7.85 20.86 13.35
CA GLU A 119 -6.41 20.92 13.56
C GLU A 119 -6.00 19.82 14.56
N VAL A 120 -4.91 19.12 14.26
CA VAL A 120 -4.36 18.07 15.12
C VAL A 120 -2.85 18.23 15.23
N ALA A 121 -2.31 17.98 16.42
CA ALA A 121 -0.88 17.75 16.58
C ALA A 121 -0.50 16.40 15.96
N GLY A 122 0.65 16.32 15.29
CA GLY A 122 1.12 15.09 14.66
C GLY A 122 2.61 15.11 14.36
N ASP A 123 3.19 13.92 14.29
CA ASP A 123 4.60 13.66 13.98
C ASP A 123 4.80 13.09 12.56
N ALA A 124 3.69 12.88 11.83
CA ALA A 124 3.66 12.39 10.46
C ALA A 124 2.74 13.25 9.61
N PHE A 125 3.27 13.71 8.48
CA PHE A 125 2.56 14.57 7.54
C PHE A 125 2.37 13.87 6.21
N PHE A 126 1.26 14.16 5.53
CA PHE A 126 1.08 13.75 4.14
C PHE A 126 2.08 14.53 3.26
N PRO A 127 2.78 13.86 2.33
CA PRO A 127 3.78 14.52 1.50
C PRO A 127 3.14 15.54 0.52
N PRO A 128 3.88 16.59 0.10
CA PRO A 128 3.39 17.53 -0.90
C PRO A 128 3.02 16.84 -2.21
N PHE A 129 1.86 17.18 -2.77
CA PHE A 129 1.27 16.54 -3.94
C PHE A 129 0.72 17.53 -4.97
N GLU A 130 0.48 18.77 -4.57
CA GLU A 130 -0.21 19.84 -5.31
C GLU A 130 0.47 20.19 -6.64
N LYS A 131 1.79 19.98 -6.74
CA LYS A 131 2.52 20.16 -8.00
C LYS A 131 2.13 19.12 -9.06
N LYS A 132 1.88 17.87 -8.64
CA LYS A 132 1.65 16.72 -9.52
C LYS A 132 0.18 16.43 -9.78
N PHE A 133 -0.69 16.84 -8.87
CA PHE A 133 -2.11 16.50 -8.91
C PHE A 133 -2.98 17.75 -9.02
N GLU A 134 -4.15 17.59 -9.62
CA GLU A 134 -5.21 18.60 -9.68
C GLU A 134 -6.51 18.02 -9.13
N MET A 135 -7.31 18.85 -8.46
CA MET A 135 -8.62 18.44 -7.94
C MET A 135 -9.58 18.29 -9.11
N ILE A 136 -10.24 17.13 -9.21
CA ILE A 136 -11.22 16.86 -10.27
C ILE A 136 -12.64 16.66 -9.75
N GLY A 137 -12.82 16.54 -8.43
CA GLY A 137 -14.14 16.50 -7.83
C GLY A 137 -14.13 16.35 -6.32
N GLN A 138 -15.25 16.75 -5.71
CA GLN A 138 -15.56 16.45 -4.32
C GLN A 138 -16.54 15.28 -4.29
N ILE A 139 -16.11 14.16 -3.69
CA ILE A 139 -16.91 12.93 -3.62
C ILE A 139 -17.95 13.06 -2.50
N LYS A 140 -17.53 13.66 -1.37
CA LYS A 140 -18.36 13.72 -0.17
C LYS A 140 -18.05 14.97 0.64
N ASP A 141 -19.10 15.60 1.17
CA ASP A 141 -19.00 16.67 2.15
C ASP A 141 -19.79 16.30 3.41
N GLU A 142 -19.13 16.32 4.56
CA GLU A 142 -19.73 16.08 5.87
C GLU A 142 -19.30 17.17 6.85
N PRO A 143 -20.02 17.40 7.95
CA PRO A 143 -19.65 18.41 8.94
C PRO A 143 -18.22 18.27 9.48
N GLU A 144 -17.72 17.03 9.63
CA GLU A 144 -16.41 16.74 10.23
C GLU A 144 -15.30 16.49 9.21
N PHE A 145 -15.63 16.16 7.96
CA PHE A 145 -14.65 15.85 6.92
C PHE A 145 -15.21 16.01 5.51
N GLU A 146 -14.33 16.10 4.53
CA GLU A 146 -14.67 15.96 3.12
C GLU A 146 -13.79 14.90 2.46
N ILE A 147 -14.27 14.33 1.35
CA ILE A 147 -13.49 13.42 0.51
C ILE A 147 -13.33 14.07 -0.85
N VAL A 148 -12.08 14.32 -1.23
CA VAL A 148 -11.70 14.99 -2.46
C VAL A 148 -10.95 14.03 -3.36
N HIS A 149 -11.29 14.06 -4.65
CA HIS A 149 -10.61 13.31 -5.70
C HIS A 149 -9.68 14.21 -6.48
N TYR A 150 -8.41 13.86 -6.48
CA TYR A 150 -7.39 14.47 -7.31
C TYR A 150 -6.88 13.49 -8.37
N ARG A 151 -6.49 14.02 -9.53
CA ARG A 151 -5.89 13.27 -10.62
C ARG A 151 -4.49 13.77 -10.94
N HIS A 152 -3.60 12.85 -11.29
CA HIS A 152 -2.23 13.17 -11.66
C HIS A 152 -2.18 13.83 -13.04
N LYS A 153 -1.61 15.03 -13.12
CA LYS A 153 -1.61 15.91 -14.31
C LYS A 153 -0.98 15.29 -15.55
N SER A 154 -0.03 14.37 -15.38
CA SER A 154 0.75 13.77 -16.47
C SER A 154 0.59 12.25 -16.64
N LEU A 155 -0.20 11.58 -15.79
CA LEU A 155 -0.43 10.13 -15.88
C LEU A 155 -1.87 9.82 -16.28
N ALA A 156 -2.74 10.82 -16.34
CA ALA A 156 -4.07 10.69 -16.88
C ALA A 156 -3.99 10.40 -18.40
N GLY A 157 -4.31 9.17 -18.77
CA GLY A 157 -4.73 8.80 -20.12
C GLY A 157 -6.23 9.02 -20.28
#